data_AF-A0A2H6NHU7-F1
#
_entry.id   AF-A0A2H6NHU7-F1
#
_cell.length_a   1.000
_cell.length_b   1.000
_cell.length_c   1.000
_cell.angle_alpha   90.00
_cell.angle_beta   90.00
_cell.angle_gamma   90.00
#
_symmetry.space_group_name_H-M   'P 1'
#
loop_
_entity.id
_entity.type
_entity.pdbx_description
1 polymer ?
#
loop_
_entity_poly.entity_id
_entity_poly.type
_entity_poly.pdbx_seq_one_letter_code
_entity_poly.pdbx_strand_id
1 'polypeptide(L)'
;SRFDQEQDLAVRELIRQVTGLDERSPEMSGHFQAALNFAWSNFRFHQFLDVSRHKVEKIMEGIYEKLVVHSDLVKAGSWRRLTEEFLNLSLPTTEGTKRDAHYAVLSLLL
;
A
#
# COMPACT_ATOMS: atom_id res chain seq x y z
N SER A 1 -18.22 3.25 -13.48
CA SER A 1 -18.29 4.58 -12.83
C SER A 1 -16.99 5.34 -13.10
N ARG A 2 -16.90 6.64 -12.79
CA ARG A 2 -15.63 7.39 -12.88
C ARG A 2 -14.54 6.75 -12.01
N PHE A 3 -14.93 6.25 -10.83
CA PHE A 3 -14.04 5.56 -9.90
C PHE A 3 -13.43 4.28 -10.51
N ASP A 4 -14.24 3.45 -11.19
CA ASP A 4 -13.75 2.20 -11.80
C ASP A 4 -12.73 2.49 -12.92
N GLN A 5 -12.91 3.60 -13.65
CA GLN A 5 -11.96 4.03 -14.68
C GLN A 5 -10.64 4.51 -14.07
N GLU A 6 -10.70 5.30 -13.00
CA GLU A 6 -9.52 5.75 -12.26
C GLU A 6 -8.77 4.55 -11.66
N GLN A 7 -9.49 3.55 -11.15
CA GLN A 7 -8.90 2.32 -10.62
C GLN A 7 -8.22 1.48 -11.72
N ASP A 8 -8.84 1.32 -12.90
CA ASP A 8 -8.23 0.60 -14.02
C ASP A 8 -6.95 1.28 -14.51
N LEU A 9 -6.95 2.62 -14.61
CA LEU A 9 -5.75 3.38 -14.95
C LEU A 9 -4.65 3.19 -13.90
N ALA A 10 -4.99 3.20 -12.61
CA ALA A 10 -4.04 2.99 -11.53
C ALA A 10 -3.44 1.57 -11.54
N VAL A 11 -4.23 0.54 -11.81
CA VAL A 11 -3.75 -0.86 -11.89
C VAL A 11 -2.82 -1.04 -13.09
N ARG A 12 -3.17 -0.45 -14.24
CA ARG A 12 -2.29 -0.48 -15.42
C ARG A 12 -0.97 0.21 -15.13
N GLU A 13 -0.99 1.35 -14.46
CA GLU A 13 0.24 2.06 -14.09
C GLU A 13 1.07 1.29 -13.06
N LEU A 14 0.43 0.66 -12.07
CA LEU A 14 1.09 -0.24 -11.13
C LEU A 14 1.85 -1.36 -11.85
N ILE A 15 1.22 -2.00 -12.85
CA ILE A 15 1.86 -3.05 -13.64
C ILE A 15 3.07 -2.49 -14.38
N ARG A 16 2.95 -1.32 -15.03
CA ARG A 16 4.08 -0.69 -15.73
C ARG A 16 5.26 -0.43 -14.78
N GLN A 17 4.99 0.16 -13.61
CA GLN A 17 6.04 0.53 -12.64
C GLN A 17 6.70 -0.69 -11.99
N VAL A 18 5.93 -1.75 -11.69
CA VAL A 18 6.45 -2.94 -10.99
C VAL A 18 7.13 -3.92 -11.94
N THR A 19 6.59 -4.10 -13.15
CA THR A 19 7.07 -5.14 -14.08
C THR A 19 7.93 -4.60 -15.22
N GLY A 20 7.88 -3.30 -15.50
CA GLY A 20 8.51 -2.69 -16.68
C GLY A 20 7.82 -3.04 -18.01
N LEU A 21 6.67 -3.71 -17.98
CA LEU A 21 5.92 -4.06 -19.19
C LEU A 21 5.25 -2.83 -19.79
N ASP A 22 5.40 -2.61 -21.10
CA ASP A 22 4.69 -1.57 -21.83
C ASP A 22 3.63 -2.17 -22.76
N GLU A 23 2.37 -1.80 -22.51
CA GLU A 23 1.22 -2.16 -23.33
C GLU A 23 1.35 -1.66 -24.78
N ARG A 24 2.07 -0.56 -25.01
CA ARG A 24 2.26 0.06 -26.33
C ARG A 24 3.28 -0.70 -27.19
N SER A 25 4.13 -1.52 -26.57
CA SER A 25 5.09 -2.36 -27.28
C SER A 25 4.38 -3.62 -27.80
N PRO A 26 4.37 -3.86 -29.13
CA PRO A 26 3.68 -5.01 -29.71
C PRO A 26 4.14 -6.35 -29.12
N GLU A 27 5.45 -6.47 -28.85
CA GLU A 27 6.08 -7.67 -28.31
C GLU A 27 5.67 -7.95 -26.86
N MET A 28 5.37 -6.91 -26.09
CA MET A 28 5.07 -7.01 -24.65
C MET A 28 3.56 -6.91 -24.35
N SER A 29 2.75 -6.51 -25.33
CA SER A 29 1.30 -6.33 -25.19
C SER A 29 0.58 -7.57 -24.65
N GLY A 30 0.94 -8.76 -25.12
CA GLY A 30 0.39 -10.03 -24.63
C GLY A 30 0.75 -10.31 -23.16
N HIS A 31 2.00 -10.04 -22.78
CA HIS A 31 2.46 -10.18 -21.39
C HIS A 31 1.81 -9.16 -20.46
N PHE A 32 1.64 -7.92 -20.93
CA PHE A 32 0.94 -6.88 -20.19
C PHE A 32 -0.51 -7.27 -19.91
N GLN A 33 -1.22 -7.79 -20.91
CA GLN A 33 -2.60 -8.23 -20.74
C GLN A 33 -2.71 -9.43 -19.78
N ALA A 34 -1.76 -10.36 -19.81
CA ALA A 34 -1.70 -11.47 -18.86
C ALA A 34 -1.50 -10.97 -17.42
N ALA A 35 -0.59 -10.01 -17.20
CA ALA A 35 -0.36 -9.40 -15.89
C ALA A 35 -1.59 -8.64 -15.38
N LEU A 36 -2.29 -7.92 -16.28
CA LEU A 36 -3.53 -7.22 -15.97
C LEU A 36 -4.64 -8.17 -15.55
N ASN A 37 -4.81 -9.27 -16.29
CA ASN A 37 -5.79 -10.30 -15.95
C ASN A 37 -5.48 -10.98 -14.62
N PHE A 38 -4.19 -11.23 -14.34
CA PHE A 38 -3.74 -11.77 -13.06
C PHE A 38 -4.06 -10.81 -11.90
N ALA A 39 -3.69 -9.53 -12.01
CA ALA A 39 -3.90 -8.54 -10.96
C ALA A 39 -5.40 -8.40 -10.62
N TRP A 40 -6.26 -8.25 -11.63
CA TRP A 40 -7.70 -8.13 -11.41
C TRP A 40 -8.32 -9.40 -10.83
N SER A 41 -7.89 -10.57 -11.29
CA SER A 41 -8.33 -11.85 -10.71
C SER A 41 -7.95 -11.94 -9.23
N ASN A 42 -6.73 -11.51 -8.89
CA ASN A 42 -6.24 -11.52 -7.52
C ASN A 42 -7.01 -10.53 -6.62
N PHE A 43 -7.20 -9.28 -7.06
CA PHE A 43 -7.95 -8.28 -6.28
C PHE A 43 -9.40 -8.66 -6.05
N ARG A 44 -10.04 -9.36 -6.99
CA ARG A 44 -11.43 -9.84 -6.83
C ARG A 44 -11.51 -11.06 -5.92
N PHE A 45 -10.41 -11.76 -5.70
CA PHE A 45 -10.38 -12.95 -4.87
C PHE A 45 -10.15 -12.58 -3.40
N HIS A 46 -11.25 -12.44 -2.66
CA HIS A 46 -11.25 -12.02 -1.26
C HIS A 46 -10.85 -13.20 -0.35
N GLN A 47 -9.56 -13.38 -0.12
CA GLN A 47 -9.03 -14.45 0.75
C GLN A 47 -8.60 -13.98 2.14
N PHE A 48 -8.40 -12.67 2.30
CA PHE A 48 -7.86 -12.09 3.52
C PHE A 48 -8.96 -11.38 4.30
N LEU A 49 -8.84 -11.38 5.62
CA LEU A 49 -9.67 -10.56 6.49
C LEU A 49 -9.30 -9.08 6.33
N ASP A 50 -10.23 -8.21 6.70
CA ASP A 50 -9.98 -6.77 6.77
C ASP A 50 -8.81 -6.43 7.70
N VAL A 51 -8.19 -5.28 7.45
CA VAL A 51 -7.01 -4.84 8.18
C VAL A 51 -7.30 -4.67 9.68
N SER A 52 -6.45 -5.27 10.52
CA SER A 52 -6.54 -5.13 11.97
C SER A 52 -5.67 -3.96 12.43
N ARG A 53 -6.32 -2.85 12.82
CA ARG A 53 -5.63 -1.65 13.36
C ARG A 53 -4.69 -1.99 14.51
N HIS A 54 -5.18 -2.77 15.48
CA HIS A 54 -4.39 -3.19 16.65
C HIS A 54 -3.16 -4.01 16.25
N LYS A 55 -3.28 -4.91 15.27
CA LYS A 55 -2.14 -5.70 14.77
C LYS A 55 -1.09 -4.80 14.12
N VAL A 56 -1.52 -3.84 13.31
CA VAL A 56 -0.62 -2.87 12.65
C VAL A 56 0.09 -2.00 13.70
N GLU A 57 -0.63 -1.45 14.69
CA GLU A 57 -0.03 -0.65 15.77
C GLU A 57 0.99 -1.45 16.57
N LYS A 58 0.71 -2.73 16.85
CA LYS A 58 1.67 -3.61 17.55
C LYS A 58 2.95 -3.83 16.75
N ILE A 59 2.84 -4.01 15.43
CA ILE A 59 4.02 -4.14 14.55
C ILE A 59 4.81 -2.84 14.52
N MET A 60 4.12 -1.69 14.46
CA MET A 60 4.76 -0.38 14.46
C MET A 60 5.55 -0.12 15.74
N GLU A 61 4.98 -0.41 16.91
CA GLU A 61 5.69 -0.26 18.19
C GLU A 61 6.85 -1.25 18.28
N GLY A 62 6.68 -2.49 17.80
CA GLY A 62 7.77 -3.46 17.75
C GLY A 62 8.97 -3.01 16.89
N ILE A 63 8.72 -2.32 15.77
CA ILE A 63 9.80 -1.72 14.96
C ILE A 63 10.48 -0.57 15.70
N TYR A 64 9.71 0.30 16.36
CA TYR A 64 10.26 1.37 17.19
C TYR A 64 11.17 0.83 18.29
N GLU A 65 10.67 -0.13 19.08
CA GLU A 65 11.43 -0.78 20.15
C GLU A 65 12.70 -1.42 19.62
N LYS A 66 12.62 -2.12 18.49
CA LYS A 66 13.79 -2.73 17.84
C LYS A 66 14.83 -1.68 17.48
N LEU A 67 14.45 -0.53 16.93
CA LEU A 67 15.38 0.56 16.59
C LEU A 67 16.06 1.13 17.84
N VAL A 68 15.30 1.32 18.93
CA VAL A 68 15.84 1.80 20.22
C VAL A 68 16.85 0.81 20.79
N VAL A 69 16.53 -0.49 20.81
CA VAL A 69 17.44 -1.55 21.29
C VAL A 69 18.75 -1.58 20.51
N HIS A 70 18.71 -1.31 19.19
CA HIS A 70 19.90 -1.24 18.34
C HIS A 70 20.58 0.14 18.35
N SER A 71 20.18 1.04 19.25
CA SER A 71 20.73 2.40 19.39
C SER A 71 20.58 3.29 18.15
N ASP A 72 19.67 2.96 17.22
CA ASP A 72 19.34 3.81 16.06
C ASP A 72 18.27 4.84 16.45
N LEU A 73 18.62 5.72 17.40
CA LEU A 73 17.66 6.62 18.06
C LEU A 73 17.08 7.68 17.11
N VAL A 74 17.88 8.14 16.14
CA VAL A 74 17.43 9.11 15.13
C VAL A 74 16.35 8.48 14.24
N LYS A 75 16.57 7.24 13.79
CA LYS A 75 15.55 6.52 13.01
C LYS A 75 14.34 6.16 13.87
N ALA A 76 14.54 5.75 15.13
CA ALA A 76 13.42 5.47 16.05
C ALA A 76 12.52 6.69 16.23
N GLY A 77 13.11 7.87 16.49
CA GLY A 77 12.37 9.12 16.60
C GLY A 77 11.65 9.51 15.31
N SER A 78 12.32 9.35 14.16
CA SER A 78 11.74 9.63 12.84
C SER A 78 10.58 8.68 12.51
N TRP A 79 10.74 7.39 12.83
CA TRP A 79 9.72 6.36 12.64
C TRP A 79 8.44 6.69 13.39
N ARG A 80 8.54 6.97 14.70
CA ARG A 80 7.40 7.34 15.53
C ARG A 80 6.73 8.61 15.01
N ARG A 81 7.51 9.68 14.76
CA ARG A 81 6.99 10.95 14.27
C ARG A 81 6.24 10.81 12.95
N LEU A 82 6.84 10.17 11.95
CA LEU A 82 6.26 10.06 10.61
C LEU A 82 5.01 9.18 10.57
N THR A 83 5.00 8.10 11.35
CA THR A 83 3.84 7.21 11.41
C THR A 83 2.67 7.84 12.17
N GLU A 84 2.94 8.55 13.27
CA GLU A 84 1.93 9.35 13.97
C GLU A 84 1.39 10.48 13.09
N GLU A 85 2.26 11.20 12.38
CA GLU A 85 1.89 12.25 11.45
C GLU A 85 0.98 11.69 10.35
N PHE A 86 1.39 10.61 9.68
CA PHE A 86 0.59 9.94 8.64
C PHE A 86 -0.80 9.53 9.12
N LEU A 87 -0.89 8.91 10.31
CA LEU A 87 -2.17 8.50 10.90
C LEU A 87 -3.12 9.68 11.18
N ASN A 88 -2.60 10.90 11.29
CA ASN A 88 -3.37 12.12 11.52
C ASN A 88 -3.53 13.01 10.27
N LEU A 89 -3.01 12.61 9.11
CA LEU A 89 -3.23 13.28 7.85
C LEU A 89 -4.55 12.81 7.20
N SER A 90 -5.26 13.69 6.51
CA SER A 90 -6.38 13.28 5.66
C SER A 90 -5.85 12.69 4.37
N LEU A 91 -6.42 11.56 3.91
CA LEU A 91 -6.01 10.94 2.64
C LEU A 91 -6.86 11.50 1.49
N PRO A 92 -6.36 11.49 0.24
CA PRO A 92 -7.07 12.06 -0.91
C PRO A 92 -8.50 11.53 -1.11
N THR A 93 -8.77 10.30 -0.69
CA THR A 93 -10.06 9.63 -0.84
C THR A 93 -10.74 9.29 0.50
N THR A 94 -10.19 9.74 1.63
CA THR A 94 -10.71 9.37 2.96
C THR A 94 -10.66 10.56 3.90
N GLU A 95 -11.83 11.03 4.32
CA GLU A 95 -11.96 12.12 5.29
C GLU A 95 -11.66 11.65 6.72
N GLY A 96 -10.92 12.48 7.46
CA GLY A 96 -10.57 12.27 8.86
C GLY A 96 -9.29 11.47 9.08
N THR A 97 -9.05 11.12 10.33
CA THR A 97 -7.78 10.51 10.79
C THR A 97 -7.99 9.07 11.26
N LYS A 98 -6.91 8.28 11.26
CA LYS A 98 -6.88 6.90 11.79
C LYS A 98 -7.99 6.00 11.23
N ARG A 99 -8.22 6.08 9.91
CA ARG A 99 -9.23 5.26 9.21
C ARG A 99 -8.60 3.97 8.71
N ASP A 100 -9.44 3.02 8.29
CA ASP A 100 -8.98 1.72 7.79
C ASP A 100 -8.06 1.86 6.58
N ALA A 101 -8.26 2.88 5.74
CA ALA A 101 -7.36 3.20 4.63
C ALA A 101 -5.92 3.50 5.10
N HIS A 102 -5.74 4.24 6.20
CA HIS A 102 -4.40 4.50 6.77
C HIS A 102 -3.73 3.20 7.20
N TYR A 103 -4.46 2.37 7.95
CA TYR A 103 -3.92 1.11 8.44
C TYR A 103 -3.70 0.10 7.32
N ALA A 104 -4.50 0.12 6.25
CA ALA A 104 -4.31 -0.71 5.06
C ALA A 104 -3.03 -0.33 4.31
N VAL A 105 -2.76 0.97 4.15
CA VAL A 105 -1.50 1.46 3.56
C VAL A 105 -0.32 1.03 4.44
N LEU A 106 -0.39 1.21 5.75
CA LEU A 106 0.67 0.76 6.66
C LEU A 106 0.86 -0.76 6.61
N SER A 107 -0.22 -1.54 6.55
CA SER A 107 -0.15 -2.99 6.43
C SER A 107 0.41 -3.47 5.09
N LEU A 108 0.36 -2.66 4.03
CA LEU A 108 1.01 -2.96 2.76
C LEU A 108 2.53 -2.71 2.82
N LEU A 109 2.96 -1.75 3.63
CA LEU A 109 4.37 -1.37 3.79
C LEU A 109 5.13 -2.22 4.82
N LEU A 110 4.41 -2.86 5.75
CA LEU A 110 4.92 -3.67 6.86
C LEU A 110 4.97 -5.15 6.53
#